data_AF-A0A0F8YTM3-F1
#
_entry.id   AF-A0A0F8YTM3-F1
#
_cell.length_a   1.000
_cell.length_b   1.000
_cell.length_c   1.000
_cell.angle_alpha   90.00
_cell.angle_beta   90.00
_cell.angle_gamma   90.00
#
_symmetry.space_group_name_H-M   'P 1'
#
loop_
_entity.id
_entity.type
_entity.pdbx_description
1 polymer ?
#
loop_
_entity_poly.entity_id
_entity_poly.type
_entity_poly.pdbx_seq_one_letter_code
_entity_poly.pdbx_strand_id
1 'polypeptide(L)'
;SVTDAAWMKFATTQGALATSPYVAYSSTDTTDLIGPDGLKVIWARYADAALNDSVATSDTIILDTTGPSTSSVSPSEGATGVATGTTVEVVFDETNEMDPSSIEGTTFYLKNSSGTTITATLVYTPGTKTAVLTPTSPLVEGETYTAYLTNGITDGAGNPGAPYSWSFTVLDSSEPDASFIEPSDGSTITTSSFNINGMATDAIGVSTVTISITRDSDGFTWDGSGFTAPATTVTSTLGTPDGTSTSWSYIWSPTPSVNGDTYTIVATASDTSGNPDSSPPSVSVAIDRVAPSIGATDFLIDNDATYTADLSVDLNSSVTDAAWMKFATTQGALATSPYVAY
;
A
#
# COMPACT_ATOMS: atom_id res chain seq x y z
N SER A 1 -18.80 50.57 40.48
CA SER A 1 -20.20 51.05 40.63
C SER A 1 -20.22 52.52 40.29
N VAL A 2 -21.20 52.96 39.51
CA VAL A 2 -21.42 54.39 39.22
C VAL A 2 -22.51 54.87 40.19
N THR A 3 -22.24 55.93 40.94
CA THR A 3 -23.22 56.55 41.86
C THR A 3 -23.82 57.79 41.21
N ASP A 4 -25.12 58.02 41.44
CA ASP A 4 -25.85 59.23 41.01
C ASP A 4 -25.92 59.49 39.49
N ALA A 5 -25.60 58.50 38.65
CA ALA A 5 -25.78 58.62 37.21
C ALA A 5 -27.26 58.50 36.82
N ALA A 6 -27.76 59.52 36.12
CA ALA A 6 -29.07 59.51 35.46
C ALA A 6 -28.94 59.20 33.96
N TRP A 7 -27.78 59.48 33.37
CA TRP A 7 -27.51 59.32 31.95
C TRP A 7 -26.17 58.63 31.69
N MET A 8 -26.07 57.99 30.53
CA MET A 8 -24.82 57.40 30.04
C MET A 8 -24.71 57.55 28.52
N LYS A 9 -23.49 57.47 28.00
CA LYS A 9 -23.20 57.39 26.57
C LYS A 9 -21.93 56.59 26.32
N PHE A 10 -21.88 55.92 25.17
CA PHE A 10 -20.75 55.09 24.75
C PHE A 10 -20.31 55.44 23.34
N ALA A 11 -19.06 55.09 23.03
CA ALA A 11 -18.53 55.13 21.67
C ALA A 11 -17.28 54.23 21.52
N THR A 12 -17.00 53.81 20.30
CA THR A 12 -15.78 53.04 19.94
C THR A 12 -14.53 53.92 19.81
N THR A 13 -14.67 55.24 19.88
CA THR A 13 -13.54 56.18 19.91
C THR A 13 -13.83 57.33 20.87
N GLN A 14 -12.79 57.91 21.45
CA GLN A 14 -12.92 59.06 22.34
C GLN A 14 -13.52 60.29 21.63
N GLY A 15 -13.21 60.48 20.34
CA GLY A 15 -13.78 61.55 19.53
C GLY A 15 -15.29 61.38 19.32
N ALA A 16 -15.74 60.17 18.98
CA ALA A 16 -17.16 59.87 18.81
C ALA A 16 -17.94 60.01 20.13
N LEU A 17 -17.33 59.71 21.29
CA LEU A 17 -17.95 59.88 22.60
C LEU A 17 -18.41 61.32 22.87
N ALA A 18 -17.68 62.31 22.35
CA ALA A 18 -18.03 63.71 22.52
C ALA A 18 -19.39 64.04 21.87
N THR A 19 -19.69 63.41 20.74
CA THR A 19 -20.91 63.64 19.94
C THR A 19 -22.00 62.59 20.15
N SER A 20 -21.71 61.47 20.82
CA SER A 20 -22.71 60.43 21.13
C SER A 20 -23.85 61.00 21.99
N PRO A 21 -25.12 60.67 21.68
CA PRO A 21 -26.26 61.11 22.47
C PRO A 21 -26.27 60.44 23.84
N TYR A 22 -26.79 61.15 24.85
CA TYR A 22 -27.08 60.56 26.14
C TYR A 22 -28.31 59.67 26.07
N VAL A 23 -28.23 58.50 26.70
CA VAL A 23 -29.35 57.61 27.00
C VAL A 23 -29.54 57.52 28.50
N ALA A 24 -30.73 57.10 28.95
CA ALA A 24 -31.00 56.89 30.37
C ALA A 24 -30.03 55.84 30.93
N TYR A 25 -29.52 56.08 32.13
CA TYR A 25 -28.59 55.15 32.77
C TYR A 25 -29.22 53.76 32.98
N SER A 26 -28.46 52.72 32.66
CA SER A 26 -28.77 51.32 32.93
C SER A 26 -27.50 50.61 33.41
N SER A 27 -27.66 49.57 34.22
CA SER A 27 -26.54 48.72 34.63
C SER A 27 -26.00 47.85 33.49
N THR A 28 -26.77 47.69 32.41
CA THR A 28 -26.42 46.91 31.23
C THR A 28 -26.92 47.62 29.97
N ASP A 29 -26.10 47.62 28.94
CA ASP A 29 -26.43 48.13 27.61
C ASP A 29 -25.60 47.39 26.55
N THR A 30 -25.99 47.48 25.30
CA THR A 30 -25.38 46.74 24.19
C THR A 30 -24.93 47.69 23.09
N THR A 31 -23.75 47.44 22.53
CA THR A 31 -23.25 48.14 21.34
C THR A 31 -22.56 47.14 20.43
N ASP A 32 -22.70 47.34 19.12
CA ASP A 32 -21.99 46.55 18.13
C ASP A 32 -20.52 46.99 18.05
N LEU A 33 -19.62 46.02 17.93
CA LEU A 33 -18.23 46.24 17.58
C LEU A 33 -18.10 46.22 16.06
N ILE A 34 -17.72 47.35 15.46
CA ILE A 34 -17.59 47.47 14.00
C ILE A 34 -16.11 47.40 13.61
N GLY A 35 -15.83 46.70 12.51
CA GLY A 35 -14.51 46.64 11.87
C GLY A 35 -13.92 45.22 11.85
N PRO A 36 -12.67 45.06 11.37
CA PRO A 36 -11.99 43.77 11.33
C PRO A 36 -11.69 43.24 12.74
N ASP A 37 -11.31 41.97 12.84
CA ASP A 37 -10.86 41.37 14.09
C ASP A 37 -9.69 42.15 14.75
N GLY A 38 -9.54 41.96 16.06
CA GLY A 38 -8.50 42.57 16.87
C GLY A 38 -9.02 43.48 17.99
N LEU A 39 -8.09 44.17 18.65
CA LEU A 39 -8.37 44.98 19.84
C LEU A 39 -9.37 46.11 19.56
N LYS A 40 -10.44 46.13 20.34
CA LYS A 40 -11.46 47.19 20.40
C LYS A 40 -11.39 47.89 21.75
N VAL A 41 -11.72 49.18 21.72
CA VAL A 41 -11.81 50.02 22.91
C VAL A 41 -13.21 50.62 22.96
N ILE A 42 -13.91 50.44 24.06
CA ILE A 42 -15.17 51.13 24.32
C ILE A 42 -14.92 52.22 25.34
N TRP A 43 -15.30 53.44 24.96
CA TRP A 43 -15.30 54.59 25.83
C TRP A 43 -16.70 54.83 26.38
N ALA A 44 -16.77 55.20 27.65
CA ALA A 44 -18.01 55.51 28.35
C ALA A 44 -17.90 56.85 29.09
N ARG A 45 -19.04 57.54 29.20
CA ARG A 45 -19.21 58.69 30.09
C ARG A 45 -20.59 58.67 30.70
N TYR A 46 -20.69 59.08 31.96
CA TYR A 46 -21.93 59.14 32.73
C TYR A 46 -22.24 60.58 33.08
N ALA A 47 -23.51 60.91 33.30
CA ALA A 47 -23.91 62.21 33.79
C ALA A 47 -25.05 62.11 34.82
N ASP A 48 -25.09 63.06 35.75
CA ASP A 48 -26.17 63.18 36.73
C ASP A 48 -27.46 63.74 36.10
N ALA A 49 -28.55 63.85 36.86
CA ALA A 49 -29.82 64.39 36.36
C ALA A 49 -29.72 65.83 35.82
N ALA A 50 -28.69 66.59 36.22
CA ALA A 50 -28.41 67.95 35.79
C ALA A 50 -27.44 68.02 34.58
N LEU A 51 -27.07 66.87 34.01
CA LEU A 51 -26.12 66.74 32.89
C LEU A 51 -24.69 67.18 33.21
N ASN A 52 -24.26 66.99 34.46
CA ASN A 52 -22.83 67.12 34.81
C ASN A 52 -22.07 65.84 34.44
N ASP A 53 -21.11 65.97 33.53
CA ASP A 53 -20.31 64.88 32.97
C ASP A 53 -19.30 64.30 33.98
N SER A 54 -19.20 62.96 34.01
CA SER A 54 -18.07 62.25 34.60
C SER A 54 -16.81 62.41 33.73
N VAL A 55 -15.65 62.04 34.28
CA VAL A 55 -14.46 61.77 33.46
C VAL A 55 -14.79 60.63 32.49
N ALA A 56 -14.26 60.70 31.26
CA ALA A 56 -14.38 59.60 30.31
C ALA A 56 -13.54 58.40 30.81
N THR A 57 -14.12 57.20 30.73
CA THR A 57 -13.45 55.94 31.05
C THR A 57 -13.48 55.02 29.84
N SER A 58 -12.62 54.01 29.80
CA SER A 58 -12.65 53.01 28.75
C SER A 58 -12.32 51.62 29.26
N ASP A 59 -12.70 50.62 28.48
CA ASP A 59 -12.27 49.23 28.63
C ASP A 59 -12.00 48.64 27.23
N THR A 60 -11.33 47.49 27.18
CA THR A 60 -10.91 46.84 25.93
C THR A 60 -11.42 45.42 25.80
N ILE A 61 -11.64 44.99 24.57
CA ILE A 61 -12.02 43.63 24.21
C ILE A 61 -11.38 43.26 22.87
N ILE A 62 -11.11 41.99 22.60
CA ILE A 62 -10.67 41.53 21.28
C ILE A 62 -11.91 41.08 20.52
N LEU A 63 -12.18 41.68 19.36
CA LEU A 63 -13.18 41.17 18.43
C LEU A 63 -12.54 40.00 17.66
N ASP A 64 -13.21 38.86 17.69
CA ASP A 64 -12.81 37.68 16.94
C ASP A 64 -14.05 37.08 16.27
N THR A 65 -14.04 37.06 14.94
CA THR A 65 -15.14 36.59 14.11
C THR A 65 -14.72 35.51 13.12
N THR A 66 -13.46 35.07 13.21
CA THR A 66 -12.86 34.13 12.27
C THR A 66 -12.53 32.85 13.01
N GLY A 67 -13.14 31.73 12.61
CA GLY A 67 -12.83 30.44 13.22
C GLY A 67 -11.49 29.86 12.74
N PRO A 68 -11.00 28.82 13.43
CA PRO A 68 -9.69 28.24 13.17
C PRO A 68 -9.62 27.51 11.83
N SER A 69 -8.44 27.50 11.23
CA SER A 69 -8.14 26.74 10.02
C SER A 69 -7.05 25.69 10.27
N THR A 70 -6.89 24.76 9.32
CA THR A 70 -5.82 23.74 9.40
C THR A 70 -4.55 24.27 8.76
N SER A 71 -3.47 24.39 9.53
CA SER A 71 -2.15 24.82 9.06
C SER A 71 -1.38 23.67 8.43
N SER A 72 -1.29 22.54 9.13
CA SER A 72 -0.60 21.34 8.67
C SER A 72 -1.14 20.09 9.35
N VAL A 73 -0.89 18.94 8.74
CA VAL A 73 -1.25 17.62 9.26
C VAL A 73 -0.11 16.62 9.11
N SER A 74 -0.06 15.66 10.02
CA SER A 74 0.83 14.50 9.97
C SER A 74 0.06 13.24 10.34
N PRO A 75 0.22 12.09 9.64
CA PRO A 75 0.88 11.95 8.35
C PRO A 75 0.30 12.91 7.30
N SER A 76 1.11 13.30 6.31
CA SER A 76 0.65 14.20 5.24
C SER A 76 -0.48 13.55 4.45
N GLU A 77 -1.37 14.37 3.88
CA GLU A 77 -2.45 13.89 3.03
C GLU A 77 -1.91 13.02 1.88
N GLY A 78 -2.42 11.78 1.77
CA GLY A 78 -1.99 10.79 0.79
C GLY A 78 -0.67 10.09 1.09
N ALA A 79 -0.08 10.26 2.27
CA ALA A 79 1.14 9.55 2.66
C ALA A 79 0.95 8.03 2.57
N THR A 80 1.96 7.32 2.05
CA THR A 80 2.05 5.85 2.03
C THR A 80 3.28 5.40 2.82
N GLY A 81 3.34 4.12 3.21
CA GLY A 81 4.48 3.61 3.97
C GLY A 81 4.55 4.14 5.40
N VAL A 82 3.43 4.57 5.96
CA VAL A 82 3.37 5.12 7.32
C VAL A 82 3.51 3.99 8.35
N ALA A 83 4.35 4.16 9.36
CA ALA A 83 4.54 3.14 10.38
C ALA A 83 3.24 2.81 11.15
N THR A 84 3.06 1.53 11.51
CA THR A 84 1.89 1.03 12.26
C THR A 84 1.69 1.73 13.62
N GLY A 85 2.77 2.21 14.23
CA GLY A 85 2.76 2.97 15.50
C GLY A 85 2.65 4.49 15.36
N THR A 86 2.26 5.02 14.19
CA THR A 86 2.18 6.47 13.98
C THR A 86 1.17 7.15 14.89
N THR A 87 1.43 8.41 15.22
CA THR A 87 0.42 9.35 15.71
C THR A 87 -0.19 10.13 14.55
N VAL A 88 -1.36 10.71 14.76
CA VAL A 88 -2.02 11.62 13.83
C VAL A 88 -2.06 13.00 14.46
N GLU A 89 -1.56 14.02 13.78
CA GLU A 89 -1.37 15.37 14.28
C GLU A 89 -2.04 16.38 13.35
N VAL A 90 -2.61 17.42 13.94
CA VAL A 90 -3.01 18.65 13.26
C VAL A 90 -2.45 19.86 13.99
N VAL A 91 -1.95 20.83 13.23
CA VAL A 91 -1.62 22.17 13.71
C VAL A 91 -2.69 23.12 13.20
N PHE A 92 -3.35 23.83 14.10
CA PHE A 92 -4.35 24.85 13.74
C PHE A 92 -3.68 26.20 13.51
N ASP A 93 -4.18 26.92 12.52
CA ASP A 93 -3.89 28.34 12.32
C ASP A 93 -5.10 29.15 12.80
N GLU A 94 -4.86 29.89 13.89
CA GLU A 94 -5.80 30.77 14.57
C GLU A 94 -4.98 31.97 15.07
N THR A 95 -5.48 33.19 14.98
CA THR A 95 -4.75 34.37 15.49
C THR A 95 -4.78 34.42 17.01
N ASN A 96 -5.94 34.15 17.61
CA ASN A 96 -6.15 34.21 19.05
C ASN A 96 -5.93 32.83 19.69
N GLU A 97 -6.85 32.37 20.52
CA GLU A 97 -6.77 31.07 21.21
C GLU A 97 -7.82 30.10 20.65
N MET A 98 -7.47 28.81 20.56
CA MET A 98 -8.46 27.75 20.36
C MET A 98 -9.27 27.54 21.65
N ASP A 99 -10.49 27.00 21.56
CA ASP A 99 -11.18 26.42 22.73
C ASP A 99 -10.72 24.96 22.92
N PRO A 100 -9.92 24.64 23.97
CA PRO A 100 -9.46 23.27 24.19
C PRO A 100 -10.58 22.27 24.45
N SER A 101 -11.74 22.72 24.96
CA SER A 101 -12.88 21.84 25.25
C SER A 101 -13.62 21.39 23.99
N SER A 102 -13.43 22.12 22.88
CA SER A 102 -13.98 21.77 21.56
C SER A 102 -13.14 20.71 20.82
N ILE A 103 -11.92 20.42 21.30
CA ILE A 103 -10.97 19.48 20.69
C ILE A 103 -11.05 18.16 21.47
N GLU A 104 -11.96 17.29 21.06
CA GLU A 104 -12.26 16.03 21.74
C GLU A 104 -12.46 14.88 20.73
N GLY A 105 -12.61 13.64 21.22
CA GLY A 105 -12.71 12.45 20.36
C GLY A 105 -13.95 12.38 19.45
N THR A 106 -14.88 13.33 19.57
CA THR A 106 -16.03 13.48 18.66
C THR A 106 -15.77 14.49 17.53
N THR A 107 -14.78 15.38 17.72
CA THR A 107 -14.45 16.47 16.79
C THR A 107 -13.12 16.24 16.07
N PHE A 108 -12.19 15.49 16.67
CA PHE A 108 -10.99 14.97 16.02
C PHE A 108 -10.86 13.46 16.24
N TYR A 109 -11.04 12.67 15.17
CA TYR A 109 -11.04 11.22 15.23
C TYR A 109 -10.48 10.57 13.96
N LEU A 110 -10.16 9.28 14.05
CA LEU A 110 -9.60 8.46 12.98
C LEU A 110 -10.55 7.31 12.64
N LYS A 111 -10.71 6.99 11.35
CA LYS A 111 -11.46 5.81 10.88
C LYS A 111 -10.60 4.97 9.94
N ASN A 112 -10.86 3.66 9.89
CA ASN A 112 -10.33 2.77 8.85
C ASN A 112 -11.20 2.81 7.58
N SER A 113 -10.78 2.07 6.54
CA SER A 113 -11.49 1.99 5.26
C SER A 113 -12.93 1.46 5.36
N SER A 114 -13.18 0.62 6.37
CA SER A 114 -14.50 0.07 6.69
C SER A 114 -15.41 1.05 7.45
N GLY A 115 -14.95 2.28 7.73
CA GLY A 115 -15.70 3.31 8.46
C GLY A 115 -15.74 3.11 9.97
N THR A 116 -15.00 2.14 10.52
CA THR A 116 -14.88 1.90 11.95
C THR A 116 -13.99 2.96 12.59
N THR A 117 -14.43 3.54 13.69
CA THR A 117 -13.64 4.54 14.44
C THR A 117 -12.55 3.86 15.24
N ILE A 118 -11.33 4.36 15.14
CA ILE A 118 -10.16 3.85 15.84
C ILE A 118 -10.07 4.48 17.22
N THR A 119 -9.93 3.63 18.23
CA THR A 119 -9.79 4.10 19.61
C THR A 119 -8.42 4.73 19.82
N ALA A 120 -8.41 5.99 20.23
CA ALA A 120 -7.21 6.79 20.39
C ALA A 120 -7.30 7.71 21.61
N THR A 121 -6.16 8.11 22.15
CA THR A 121 -6.06 9.20 23.13
C THR A 121 -5.75 10.51 22.41
N LEU A 122 -6.34 11.62 22.86
CA LEU A 122 -6.17 12.94 22.27
C LEU A 122 -5.52 13.89 23.27
N VAL A 123 -4.49 14.61 22.81
CA VAL A 123 -3.81 15.65 23.58
C VAL A 123 -3.75 16.93 22.75
N TYR A 124 -4.20 18.05 23.30
CA TYR A 124 -4.06 19.37 22.69
C TYR A 124 -3.05 20.22 23.48
N THR A 125 -2.16 20.91 22.75
CA THR A 125 -1.13 21.80 23.30
C THR A 125 -1.42 23.24 22.87
N PRO A 126 -1.95 24.09 23.77
CA PRO A 126 -2.35 25.47 23.43
C PRO A 126 -1.23 26.34 22.84
N GLY A 127 0.00 26.20 23.35
CA GLY A 127 1.12 27.04 22.93
C GLY A 127 1.54 26.88 21.47
N THR A 128 1.32 25.69 20.89
CA THR A 128 1.62 25.40 19.48
C THR A 128 0.35 25.21 18.64
N LYS A 129 -0.84 25.26 19.26
CA LYS A 129 -2.13 24.96 18.64
C LYS A 129 -2.12 23.61 17.95
N THR A 130 -1.48 22.63 18.59
CA THR A 130 -1.30 21.28 18.05
C THR A 130 -2.20 20.30 18.79
N ALA A 131 -2.98 19.53 18.04
CA ALA A 131 -3.70 18.37 18.57
C ALA A 131 -3.06 17.08 18.04
N VAL A 132 -2.79 16.14 18.95
CA VAL A 132 -2.18 14.83 18.64
C VAL A 132 -3.13 13.72 19.08
N LEU A 133 -3.58 12.95 18.11
CA LEU A 133 -4.38 11.75 18.26
C LEU A 133 -3.45 10.52 18.19
N THR A 134 -3.40 9.75 19.27
CA THR A 134 -2.54 8.56 19.40
C THR A 134 -3.40 7.30 19.45
N PRO A 135 -3.41 6.47 18.38
CA PRO A 135 -4.07 5.16 18.40
C PRO A 135 -3.62 4.31 19.60
N THR A 136 -4.57 3.66 20.27
CA THR A 136 -4.29 2.83 21.45
C THR A 136 -3.75 1.43 21.12
N SER A 137 -3.80 1.04 19.85
CA SER A 137 -3.23 -0.19 19.31
C SER A 137 -2.54 0.14 17.98
N PRO A 138 -1.52 -0.65 17.58
CA PRO A 138 -0.92 -0.50 16.27
C PRO A 138 -1.97 -0.54 15.16
N LEU A 139 -1.81 0.33 14.18
CA LEU A 139 -2.62 0.33 12.98
C LEU A 139 -2.31 -0.92 12.14
N VAL A 140 -3.28 -1.35 11.34
CA VAL A 140 -3.17 -2.53 10.47
C VAL A 140 -2.34 -2.18 9.25
N GLU A 141 -1.42 -3.06 8.88
CA GLU A 141 -0.57 -2.93 7.70
C GLU A 141 -1.39 -2.92 6.39
N GLY A 142 -0.93 -2.18 5.39
CA GLY A 142 -1.62 -2.01 4.10
C GLY A 142 -2.96 -1.27 4.15
N GLU A 143 -3.50 -0.98 5.34
CA GLU A 143 -4.81 -0.35 5.51
C GLU A 143 -4.72 1.18 5.34
N THR A 144 -5.73 1.75 4.68
CA THR A 144 -5.91 3.21 4.60
C THR A 144 -6.76 3.69 5.77
N TYR A 145 -6.29 4.76 6.43
CA TYR A 145 -7.01 5.46 7.49
C TYR A 145 -7.32 6.89 7.08
N THR A 146 -8.46 7.39 7.54
CA THR A 146 -8.92 8.78 7.32
C THR A 146 -9.12 9.48 8.65
N ALA A 147 -8.39 10.57 8.87
CA ALA A 147 -8.57 11.47 9.99
C ALA A 147 -9.63 12.52 9.67
N TYR A 148 -10.41 12.91 10.67
CA TYR A 148 -11.53 13.83 10.53
C TYR A 148 -11.46 14.93 11.58
N LEU A 149 -11.63 16.16 11.13
CA LEU A 149 -11.91 17.36 11.91
C LEU A 149 -13.32 17.82 11.58
N THR A 150 -14.16 17.99 12.59
CA THR A 150 -15.52 18.49 12.41
C THR A 150 -15.58 20.01 12.58
N ASN A 151 -16.70 20.62 12.21
CA ASN A 151 -16.98 22.02 12.54
C ASN A 151 -17.31 22.27 14.02
N GLY A 152 -17.22 21.22 14.86
CA GLY A 152 -17.35 21.35 16.31
C GLY A 152 -16.09 21.90 16.98
N ILE A 153 -14.96 21.95 16.26
CA ILE A 153 -13.72 22.59 16.73
C ILE A 153 -13.89 24.10 16.59
N THR A 154 -13.74 24.83 17.69
CA THR A 154 -13.93 26.29 17.75
C THR A 154 -12.71 27.01 18.32
N ASP A 155 -12.64 28.30 18.06
CA ASP A 155 -11.77 29.21 18.83
C ASP A 155 -12.36 29.52 20.22
N GLY A 156 -11.62 30.30 21.01
CA GLY A 156 -12.03 30.76 22.34
C GLY A 156 -13.19 31.78 22.33
N ALA A 157 -13.57 32.32 21.17
CA ALA A 157 -14.74 33.17 20.98
C ALA A 157 -15.98 32.38 20.52
N GLY A 158 -15.83 31.10 20.20
CA GLY A 158 -16.89 30.20 19.75
C GLY A 158 -17.10 30.18 18.23
N ASN A 159 -16.19 30.74 17.43
CA ASN A 159 -16.29 30.66 15.98
C ASN A 159 -15.85 29.26 15.50
N PRO A 160 -16.65 28.57 14.66
CA PRO A 160 -16.35 27.23 14.21
C PRO A 160 -15.32 27.21 13.07
N GLY A 161 -14.41 26.23 13.13
CA GLY A 161 -13.53 25.90 12.02
C GLY A 161 -14.25 25.18 10.88
N ALA A 162 -13.62 25.15 9.70
CA ALA A 162 -14.11 24.36 8.59
C ALA A 162 -13.82 22.86 8.81
N PRO A 163 -14.77 21.94 8.52
CA PRO A 163 -14.49 20.52 8.52
C PRO A 163 -13.35 20.19 7.55
N TYR A 164 -12.47 19.29 7.96
CA TYR A 164 -11.35 18.84 7.15
C TYR A 164 -11.11 17.35 7.38
N SER A 165 -10.69 16.64 6.34
CA SER A 165 -10.35 15.22 6.45
C SER A 165 -9.24 14.88 5.48
N TRP A 166 -8.32 14.02 5.90
CA TRP A 166 -7.23 13.55 5.07
C TRP A 166 -6.97 12.08 5.34
N SER A 167 -6.38 11.38 4.37
CA SER A 167 -6.06 9.97 4.50
C SER A 167 -4.57 9.69 4.39
N PHE A 168 -4.16 8.56 4.94
CA PHE A 168 -2.83 7.98 4.78
C PHE A 168 -2.91 6.45 4.79
N THR A 169 -1.91 5.80 4.20
CA THR A 169 -1.82 4.34 4.10
C THR A 169 -0.65 3.84 4.93
N VAL A 170 -0.93 2.87 5.79
CA VAL A 170 0.07 2.22 6.63
C VAL A 170 0.96 1.35 5.76
N LEU A 171 2.26 1.30 6.09
CA LEU A 171 3.23 0.41 5.47
C LEU A 171 2.70 -1.03 5.49
N ASP A 172 2.88 -1.70 4.38
CA ASP A 172 2.83 -3.15 4.27
C ASP A 172 4.27 -3.65 4.36
N SER A 173 4.55 -4.46 5.38
CA SER A 173 5.89 -5.02 5.59
C SER A 173 5.93 -6.53 5.40
N SER A 174 4.79 -7.16 5.06
CA SER A 174 4.80 -8.56 4.67
C SER A 174 5.47 -8.70 3.31
N GLU A 175 6.37 -9.66 3.22
CA GLU A 175 6.98 -10.03 1.95
C GLU A 175 6.08 -11.06 1.26
N PRO A 176 5.94 -10.99 -0.07
CA PRO A 176 5.24 -12.01 -0.82
C PRO A 176 6.08 -13.31 -0.88
N ASP A 177 5.39 -14.44 -1.02
CA ASP A 177 6.03 -15.77 -1.14
C ASP A 177 5.52 -16.47 -2.41
N ALA A 178 6.45 -16.89 -3.28
CA ALA A 178 6.15 -17.69 -4.47
C ALA A 178 6.42 -19.19 -4.24
N SER A 179 5.72 -20.04 -4.99
CA SER A 179 5.96 -21.49 -5.01
C SER A 179 5.73 -22.06 -6.41
N PHE A 180 6.42 -23.14 -6.75
CA PHE A 180 6.20 -23.90 -7.99
C PHE A 180 5.14 -24.98 -7.80
N ILE A 181 4.30 -25.14 -8.82
CA ILE A 181 3.51 -26.36 -9.06
C ILE A 181 4.22 -27.22 -10.10
N GLU A 182 4.65 -26.61 -11.21
CA GLU A 182 5.49 -27.25 -12.24
C GLU A 182 6.54 -26.26 -12.77
N PRO A 183 7.77 -26.70 -13.07
CA PRO A 183 8.24 -28.08 -12.96
C PRO A 183 8.55 -28.49 -11.52
N SER A 184 8.51 -29.79 -11.25
CA SER A 184 9.12 -30.35 -10.02
C SER A 184 10.65 -30.29 -10.09
N ASP A 185 11.29 -30.09 -8.93
CA ASP A 185 12.76 -30.09 -8.84
C ASP A 185 13.36 -31.43 -9.31
N GLY A 186 14.42 -31.35 -10.10
CA GLY A 186 15.10 -32.48 -10.73
C GLY A 186 14.36 -33.12 -11.92
N SER A 187 13.24 -32.55 -12.37
CA SER A 187 12.49 -33.10 -13.51
C SER A 187 13.17 -32.88 -14.87
N THR A 188 12.74 -33.66 -15.87
CA THR A 188 13.21 -33.53 -17.26
C THR A 188 12.08 -33.03 -18.16
N ILE A 189 12.32 -31.94 -18.88
CA ILE A 189 11.38 -31.38 -19.85
C ILE A 189 11.67 -31.97 -21.24
N THR A 190 10.65 -32.56 -21.85
CA THR A 190 10.76 -33.28 -23.14
C THR A 190 9.97 -32.65 -24.28
N THR A 191 9.25 -31.56 -24.02
CA THR A 191 8.43 -30.84 -24.99
C THR A 191 9.13 -29.58 -25.48
N SER A 192 8.79 -29.11 -26.69
CA SER A 192 9.31 -27.86 -27.26
C SER A 192 8.71 -26.59 -26.64
N SER A 193 7.68 -26.74 -25.82
CA SER A 193 6.98 -25.67 -25.10
C SER A 193 6.55 -26.25 -23.76
N PHE A 194 6.85 -25.53 -22.68
CA PHE A 194 6.59 -25.98 -21.31
C PHE A 194 5.97 -24.85 -20.48
N ASN A 195 4.93 -25.16 -19.70
CA ASN A 195 4.26 -24.19 -18.85
C ASN A 195 4.83 -24.24 -17.44
N ILE A 196 5.67 -23.27 -17.10
CA ILE A 196 6.16 -23.06 -15.74
C ILE A 196 5.04 -22.35 -14.98
N ASN A 197 4.59 -22.90 -13.85
CA ASN A 197 3.46 -22.35 -13.12
C ASN A 197 3.52 -22.66 -11.63
N GLY A 198 2.75 -21.89 -10.87
CA GLY A 198 2.76 -21.97 -9.42
C GLY A 198 1.75 -21.06 -8.73
N MET A 199 1.97 -20.82 -7.45
CA MET A 199 1.19 -19.91 -6.62
C MET A 199 2.08 -18.80 -6.04
N ALA A 200 1.48 -17.66 -5.75
CA ALA A 200 2.09 -16.62 -4.93
C ALA A 200 1.07 -16.08 -3.92
N THR A 201 1.54 -15.71 -2.74
CA THR A 201 0.71 -15.20 -1.64
C THR A 201 1.35 -14.00 -0.97
N ASP A 202 0.52 -13.10 -0.47
CA ASP A 202 0.89 -11.95 0.34
C ASP A 202 -0.29 -11.54 1.27
N ALA A 203 -0.04 -10.79 2.34
CA ALA A 203 -1.10 -10.36 3.25
C ALA A 203 -2.06 -9.34 2.62
N ILE A 204 -1.57 -8.52 1.69
CA ILE A 204 -2.33 -7.45 1.03
C ILE A 204 -2.57 -7.78 -0.43
N GLY A 205 -1.52 -8.08 -1.19
CA GLY A 205 -1.66 -8.43 -2.59
C GLY A 205 -0.35 -8.66 -3.33
N VAL A 206 -0.33 -9.67 -4.19
CA VAL A 206 0.80 -9.93 -5.09
C VAL A 206 0.62 -9.16 -6.40
N SER A 207 1.55 -8.26 -6.70
CA SER A 207 1.49 -7.44 -7.92
C SER A 207 2.16 -8.10 -9.12
N THR A 208 3.31 -8.75 -8.90
CA THR A 208 4.05 -9.40 -9.98
C THR A 208 4.73 -10.68 -9.52
N VAL A 209 4.95 -11.61 -10.45
CA VAL A 209 5.89 -12.72 -10.31
C VAL A 209 6.79 -12.71 -11.55
N THR A 210 8.09 -12.59 -11.33
CA THR A 210 9.11 -12.66 -12.39
C THR A 210 9.81 -14.00 -12.34
N ILE A 211 10.18 -14.52 -13.50
CA ILE A 211 10.86 -15.81 -13.65
C ILE A 211 12.26 -15.54 -14.20
N SER A 212 13.28 -16.08 -13.54
CA SER A 212 14.62 -16.21 -14.11
C SER A 212 14.84 -17.66 -14.50
N ILE A 213 15.19 -17.91 -15.77
CA ILE A 213 15.62 -19.23 -16.24
C ILE A 213 17.09 -19.11 -16.57
N THR A 214 17.94 -19.69 -15.75
CA THR A 214 19.41 -19.66 -15.90
C THR A 214 19.85 -20.96 -16.54
N ARG A 215 20.67 -20.87 -17.60
CA ARG A 215 21.37 -22.03 -18.14
C ARG A 215 22.62 -22.29 -17.32
N ASP A 216 22.70 -23.47 -16.71
CA ASP A 216 23.72 -23.75 -15.69
C ASP A 216 25.15 -23.83 -16.28
N SER A 217 25.27 -24.08 -17.59
CA SER A 217 26.58 -24.23 -18.26
C SER A 217 27.34 -22.91 -18.43
N ASP A 218 26.65 -21.77 -18.52
CA ASP A 218 27.29 -20.45 -18.71
C ASP A 218 26.68 -19.30 -17.90
N GLY A 219 25.62 -19.56 -17.14
CA GLY A 219 24.95 -18.56 -16.30
C GLY A 219 24.15 -17.52 -17.09
N PHE A 220 23.94 -17.71 -18.40
CA PHE A 220 23.09 -16.82 -19.18
C PHE A 220 21.63 -17.05 -18.81
N THR A 221 20.83 -16.00 -18.89
CA THR A 221 19.42 -16.04 -18.51
C THR A 221 18.51 -15.85 -19.72
N TRP A 222 17.33 -16.45 -19.65
CA TRP A 222 16.31 -16.32 -20.67
C TRP A 222 15.62 -14.95 -20.64
N ASP A 223 15.63 -14.25 -21.78
CA ASP A 223 14.97 -12.93 -21.94
C ASP A 223 13.57 -12.99 -22.56
N GLY A 224 13.03 -14.19 -22.80
CA GLY A 224 11.79 -14.40 -23.54
C GLY A 224 11.99 -14.90 -24.96
N SER A 225 13.21 -14.79 -25.51
CA SER A 225 13.54 -15.17 -26.87
C SER A 225 14.82 -15.99 -26.99
N GLY A 226 15.79 -15.76 -26.10
CA GLY A 226 17.08 -16.43 -26.09
C GLY A 226 17.78 -16.30 -24.74
N PHE A 227 18.91 -17.01 -24.60
CA PHE A 227 19.79 -16.90 -23.44
C PHE A 227 20.82 -15.80 -23.69
N THR A 228 20.81 -14.77 -22.84
CA THR A 228 21.64 -13.57 -23.00
C THR A 228 22.38 -13.20 -21.71
N ALA A 229 23.36 -12.31 -21.87
CA ALA A 229 23.98 -11.57 -20.79
C ALA A 229 23.89 -10.06 -21.13
N PRO A 230 23.63 -9.15 -20.17
CA PRO A 230 23.54 -9.37 -18.72
C PRO A 230 22.26 -10.10 -18.29
N ALA A 231 22.18 -10.46 -17.01
CA ALA A 231 21.05 -11.21 -16.45
C ALA A 231 19.70 -10.49 -16.67
N THR A 232 18.68 -11.28 -16.99
CA THR A 232 17.32 -10.90 -17.37
C THR A 232 16.31 -11.78 -16.65
N THR A 233 15.08 -11.27 -16.56
CA THR A 233 13.90 -12.01 -16.10
C THR A 233 12.76 -11.80 -17.09
N VAL A 234 11.77 -12.69 -17.02
CA VAL A 234 10.52 -12.58 -17.76
C VAL A 234 9.36 -12.45 -16.79
N THR A 235 8.35 -11.65 -17.15
CA THR A 235 7.15 -11.49 -16.32
C THR A 235 6.17 -12.62 -16.60
N SER A 236 5.70 -13.28 -15.53
CA SER A 236 4.63 -14.27 -15.63
C SER A 236 3.25 -13.60 -15.76
N THR A 237 2.23 -14.39 -16.10
CA THR A 237 0.83 -13.96 -16.05
C THR A 237 0.20 -14.39 -14.73
N LEU A 238 -0.38 -13.45 -13.99
CA LEU A 238 -1.13 -13.73 -12.76
C LEU A 238 -2.61 -14.04 -13.07
N GLY A 239 -3.20 -14.98 -12.32
CA GLY A 239 -4.61 -15.34 -12.45
C GLY A 239 -5.53 -14.32 -11.80
N THR A 240 -5.11 -13.75 -10.67
CA THR A 240 -5.78 -12.65 -9.97
C THR A 240 -4.71 -11.64 -9.53
N PRO A 241 -4.37 -10.66 -10.38
CA PRO A 241 -3.44 -9.60 -10.01
C PRO A 241 -3.92 -8.86 -8.76
N ASP A 242 -2.97 -8.44 -7.92
CA ASP A 242 -3.18 -7.68 -6.69
C ASP A 242 -4.05 -8.39 -5.62
N GLY A 243 -4.33 -9.69 -5.81
CA GLY A 243 -4.98 -10.52 -4.80
C GLY A 243 -3.98 -11.04 -3.76
N THR A 244 -4.45 -11.28 -2.54
CA THR A 244 -3.67 -11.89 -1.43
C THR A 244 -3.19 -13.32 -1.75
N SER A 245 -3.80 -13.97 -2.74
CA SER A 245 -3.35 -15.23 -3.30
C SER A 245 -3.66 -15.28 -4.79
N THR A 246 -2.69 -15.71 -5.60
CA THR A 246 -2.81 -15.75 -7.05
C THR A 246 -2.03 -16.90 -7.64
N SER A 247 -2.60 -17.56 -8.66
CA SER A 247 -1.82 -18.48 -9.51
C SER A 247 -0.98 -17.66 -10.48
N TRP A 248 0.20 -18.15 -10.85
CA TRP A 248 1.02 -17.53 -11.89
C TRP A 248 1.46 -18.56 -12.93
N SER A 249 1.70 -18.11 -14.16
CA SER A 249 2.17 -18.99 -15.25
C SER A 249 3.03 -18.26 -16.27
N TYR A 250 4.01 -18.97 -16.82
CA TYR A 250 4.87 -18.52 -17.90
C TYR A 250 5.12 -19.68 -18.88
N ILE A 251 4.86 -19.43 -20.17
CA ILE A 251 5.14 -20.42 -21.21
C ILE A 251 6.58 -20.23 -21.71
N TRP A 252 7.45 -21.17 -21.35
CA TRP A 252 8.80 -21.24 -21.88
C TRP A 252 8.77 -21.91 -23.26
N SER A 253 8.90 -21.11 -24.32
CA SER A 253 8.82 -21.58 -25.70
C SER A 253 9.68 -20.72 -26.64
N PRO A 254 10.55 -21.33 -27.48
CA PRO A 254 10.88 -22.74 -27.46
C PRO A 254 11.78 -23.10 -26.27
N THR A 255 11.61 -24.31 -25.72
CA THR A 255 12.63 -24.90 -24.86
C THR A 255 13.88 -25.24 -25.69
N PRO A 256 15.09 -25.22 -25.11
CA PRO A 256 16.32 -25.66 -25.77
C PRO A 256 16.23 -27.09 -26.31
N SER A 257 17.12 -27.47 -27.23
CA SER A 257 17.12 -28.80 -27.85
C SER A 257 18.36 -29.64 -27.51
N VAL A 258 19.26 -29.11 -26.68
CA VAL A 258 20.49 -29.81 -26.27
C VAL A 258 20.12 -30.78 -25.15
N ASN A 259 20.36 -32.08 -25.38
CA ASN A 259 20.06 -33.12 -24.41
C ASN A 259 21.04 -33.07 -23.22
N GLY A 260 20.53 -33.18 -22.00
CA GLY A 260 21.30 -33.18 -20.76
C GLY A 260 21.71 -31.81 -20.23
N ASP A 261 21.41 -30.72 -20.96
CA ASP A 261 21.61 -29.36 -20.43
C ASP A 261 20.66 -29.13 -19.25
N THR A 262 21.21 -28.49 -18.22
CA THR A 262 20.51 -28.20 -16.96
C THR A 262 20.24 -26.70 -16.83
N TYR A 263 19.10 -26.40 -16.20
CA TYR A 263 18.60 -25.04 -16.03
C TYR A 263 18.06 -24.86 -14.61
N THR A 264 18.47 -23.78 -13.96
CA THR A 264 17.92 -23.32 -12.69
C THR A 264 16.84 -22.28 -12.94
N ILE A 265 15.62 -22.54 -12.46
CA ILE A 265 14.47 -21.65 -12.58
C ILE A 265 14.18 -21.05 -11.21
N VAL A 266 14.11 -19.72 -11.13
CA VAL A 266 13.75 -18.97 -9.92
C VAL A 266 12.49 -18.17 -10.19
N ALA A 267 11.52 -18.22 -9.28
CA ALA A 267 10.33 -17.38 -9.34
C ALA A 267 10.38 -16.37 -8.19
N THR A 268 10.34 -15.07 -8.50
CA THR A 268 10.42 -14.00 -7.49
C THR A 268 9.12 -13.20 -7.53
N ALA A 269 8.36 -13.23 -6.44
CA ALA A 269 7.18 -12.38 -6.29
C ALA A 269 7.55 -10.96 -5.83
N SER A 270 6.70 -9.99 -6.16
CA SER A 270 6.69 -8.66 -5.58
C SER A 270 5.23 -8.30 -5.27
N ASP A 271 5.00 -7.70 -4.11
CA ASP A 271 3.67 -7.29 -3.67
C ASP A 271 3.24 -5.94 -4.28
N THR A 272 2.06 -5.47 -3.89
CA THR A 272 1.51 -4.16 -4.30
C THR A 272 2.19 -2.94 -3.68
N SER A 273 2.98 -3.18 -2.63
CA SER A 273 3.69 -2.17 -1.84
C SER A 273 5.16 -2.04 -2.24
N GLY A 274 5.64 -2.93 -3.12
CA GLY A 274 6.99 -3.00 -3.63
C GLY A 274 7.95 -3.86 -2.79
N ASN A 275 7.47 -4.64 -1.82
CA ASN A 275 8.32 -5.59 -1.11
C ASN A 275 8.61 -6.81 -1.99
N PRO A 276 9.90 -7.16 -2.19
CA PRO A 276 10.28 -8.35 -2.93
C PRO A 276 10.23 -9.59 -2.05
N ASP A 277 10.00 -10.74 -2.67
CA ASP A 277 10.24 -12.06 -2.08
C ASP A 277 11.74 -12.19 -1.72
N SER A 278 12.05 -12.25 -0.43
CA SER A 278 13.43 -12.35 0.06
C SER A 278 13.99 -13.77 0.03
N SER A 279 13.13 -14.78 -0.15
CA SER A 279 13.49 -16.20 -0.26
C SER A 279 12.85 -16.87 -1.49
N PRO A 280 13.13 -16.39 -2.72
CA PRO A 280 12.49 -16.93 -3.92
C PRO A 280 12.69 -18.44 -4.06
N PRO A 281 11.65 -19.23 -4.36
CA PRO A 281 11.80 -20.64 -4.65
C PRO A 281 12.66 -20.85 -5.90
N SER A 282 13.38 -21.97 -5.93
CA SER A 282 14.12 -22.42 -7.10
C SER A 282 13.90 -23.90 -7.38
N VAL A 283 13.93 -24.25 -8.67
CA VAL A 283 13.89 -25.65 -9.15
C VAL A 283 14.92 -25.83 -10.24
N SER A 284 15.60 -26.97 -10.26
CA SER A 284 16.51 -27.37 -11.32
C SER A 284 15.84 -28.36 -12.25
N VAL A 285 15.97 -28.17 -13.56
CA VAL A 285 15.44 -29.08 -14.58
C VAL A 285 16.49 -29.46 -15.61
N ALA A 286 16.34 -30.63 -16.22
CA ALA A 286 17.10 -31.03 -17.40
C ALA A 286 16.23 -30.94 -18.67
N ILE A 287 16.86 -30.74 -19.82
CA ILE A 287 16.21 -30.87 -21.13
C ILE A 287 16.60 -32.20 -21.77
N ASP A 288 15.60 -32.99 -22.19
CA ASP A 288 15.82 -34.14 -23.07
C ASP A 288 14.77 -34.17 -24.18
N ARG A 289 15.20 -33.78 -25.38
CA ARG A 289 14.35 -33.73 -26.57
C ARG A 289 14.89 -34.57 -27.73
N VAL A 290 15.97 -35.32 -27.49
CA VAL A 290 16.64 -36.09 -28.54
C VAL A 290 16.21 -37.53 -28.39
N ALA A 291 15.39 -38.01 -29.33
CA ALA A 291 15.03 -39.42 -29.35
C ALA A 291 16.28 -40.30 -29.52
N PRO A 292 16.32 -41.48 -28.86
CA PRO A 292 17.35 -42.48 -29.13
C PRO A 292 17.43 -42.77 -30.63
N SER A 293 18.65 -42.87 -31.15
CA SER A 293 18.88 -43.14 -32.58
C SER A 293 19.54 -44.49 -32.77
N ILE A 294 19.14 -45.18 -33.84
CA ILE A 294 19.71 -46.47 -34.24
C ILE A 294 20.17 -46.38 -35.69
N GLY A 295 21.39 -46.84 -35.99
CA GLY A 295 21.88 -46.94 -37.35
C GLY A 295 21.18 -48.06 -38.13
N ALA A 296 21.12 -47.93 -39.46
CA ALA A 296 20.42 -48.88 -40.33
C ALA A 296 20.98 -50.32 -40.27
N THR A 297 22.20 -50.51 -39.76
CA THR A 297 22.88 -51.81 -39.62
C THR A 297 23.01 -52.27 -38.17
N ASP A 298 22.49 -51.50 -37.22
CA ASP A 298 22.82 -51.68 -35.81
C ASP A 298 21.81 -52.55 -35.07
N PHE A 299 20.75 -53.03 -35.75
CA PHE A 299 19.81 -54.02 -35.24
C PHE A 299 19.96 -55.32 -36.05
N LEU A 300 20.55 -56.34 -35.45
CA LEU A 300 20.83 -57.62 -36.08
C LEU A 300 20.18 -58.77 -35.31
N ILE A 301 19.69 -59.76 -36.04
CA ILE A 301 19.24 -61.03 -35.48
C ILE A 301 20.39 -62.04 -35.67
N ASP A 302 20.81 -62.72 -34.61
CA ASP A 302 21.90 -63.71 -34.63
C ASP A 302 23.15 -63.22 -35.37
N ASN A 303 23.54 -61.95 -35.17
CA ASN A 303 24.66 -61.31 -35.88
C ASN A 303 24.57 -61.40 -37.41
N ASP A 304 23.37 -61.17 -37.96
CA ASP A 304 23.04 -61.21 -39.39
C ASP A 304 23.09 -62.62 -40.01
N ALA A 305 22.79 -63.65 -39.22
CA ALA A 305 22.70 -65.01 -39.71
C ALA A 305 21.53 -65.17 -40.70
N THR A 306 21.76 -65.88 -41.81
CA THR A 306 20.72 -66.15 -42.81
C THR A 306 19.76 -67.26 -42.39
N TYR A 307 20.22 -68.21 -41.58
CA TYR A 307 19.45 -69.37 -41.15
C TYR A 307 19.78 -69.70 -39.69
N THR A 308 18.77 -70.09 -38.93
CA THR A 308 18.91 -70.67 -37.59
C THR A 308 18.08 -71.94 -37.48
N ALA A 309 18.53 -72.90 -36.68
CA ALA A 309 17.76 -74.08 -36.30
C ALA A 309 17.10 -73.93 -34.92
N ASP A 310 17.40 -72.83 -34.22
CA ASP A 310 16.93 -72.55 -32.87
C ASP A 310 15.56 -71.85 -32.91
N LEU A 311 14.71 -72.16 -31.91
CA LEU A 311 13.42 -71.48 -31.73
C LEU A 311 13.56 -70.13 -30.99
N SER A 312 14.79 -69.75 -30.64
CA SER A 312 15.15 -68.50 -29.99
C SER A 312 16.31 -67.89 -30.76
N VAL A 313 16.30 -66.57 -30.89
CA VAL A 313 17.32 -65.80 -31.61
C VAL A 313 17.81 -64.68 -30.71
N ASP A 314 19.09 -64.34 -30.86
CA ASP A 314 19.69 -63.20 -30.17
C ASP A 314 19.40 -61.91 -30.96
N LEU A 315 18.90 -60.90 -30.25
CA LEU A 315 18.69 -59.56 -30.80
C LEU A 315 19.86 -58.68 -30.40
N ASN A 316 20.73 -58.37 -31.35
CA ASN A 316 21.88 -57.51 -31.14
C ASN A 316 21.51 -56.10 -31.56
N SER A 317 21.53 -55.16 -30.63
CA SER A 317 21.31 -53.75 -30.94
C SER A 317 22.38 -52.84 -30.35
N SER A 318 22.72 -51.77 -31.07
CA SER A 318 23.59 -50.69 -30.59
C SER A 318 22.86 -49.35 -30.71
N VAL A 319 22.01 -49.05 -29.73
CA VAL A 319 21.24 -47.81 -29.62
C VAL A 319 21.82 -46.95 -28.51
N THR A 320 22.23 -45.73 -28.85
CA THR A 320 22.68 -44.75 -27.85
C THR A 320 21.46 -44.14 -27.16
N ASP A 321 21.56 -43.93 -25.84
CA ASP A 321 20.55 -43.28 -24.97
C ASP A 321 19.20 -44.01 -24.89
N ALA A 322 19.11 -45.25 -25.35
CA ALA A 322 17.94 -46.09 -25.10
C ALA A 322 17.99 -46.67 -23.68
N ALA A 323 17.02 -46.32 -22.84
CA ALA A 323 16.80 -46.96 -21.55
C ALA A 323 15.84 -48.17 -21.64
N TRP A 324 15.02 -48.21 -22.69
CA TRP A 324 13.97 -49.20 -22.87
C TRP A 324 13.85 -49.61 -24.34
N MET A 325 13.48 -50.86 -24.59
CA MET A 325 13.16 -51.38 -25.91
C MET A 325 11.83 -52.13 -25.93
N LYS A 326 11.29 -52.32 -27.13
CA LYS A 326 10.17 -53.23 -27.42
C LYS A 326 10.56 -54.10 -28.59
N PHE A 327 10.17 -55.36 -28.57
CA PHE A 327 10.33 -56.27 -29.69
C PHE A 327 9.01 -56.98 -29.98
N ALA A 328 8.77 -57.25 -31.26
CA ALA A 328 7.63 -58.03 -31.72
C ALA A 328 7.96 -58.66 -33.08
N THR A 329 7.31 -59.77 -33.40
CA THR A 329 7.49 -60.46 -34.70
C THR A 329 6.67 -59.84 -35.82
N THR A 330 5.82 -58.85 -35.53
CA THR A 330 5.07 -58.08 -36.53
C THR A 330 4.98 -56.61 -36.12
N GLN A 331 4.89 -55.71 -37.10
CA GLN A 331 4.72 -54.27 -36.85
C GLN A 331 3.43 -53.96 -36.05
N GLY A 332 2.35 -54.69 -36.32
CA GLY A 332 1.09 -54.52 -35.59
C GLY A 332 1.18 -54.91 -34.10
N ALA A 333 1.95 -55.95 -33.77
CA ALA A 333 2.16 -56.38 -32.39
C ALA A 333 3.15 -55.46 -31.61
N LEU A 334 4.01 -54.72 -32.30
CA LEU A 334 4.98 -53.82 -31.66
C LEU A 334 4.29 -52.70 -30.86
N ALA A 335 3.19 -52.16 -31.39
CA ALA A 335 2.44 -51.07 -30.77
C ALA A 335 1.89 -51.45 -29.38
N THR A 336 1.52 -52.73 -29.19
CA THR A 336 0.94 -53.25 -27.94
C THR A 336 1.95 -54.02 -27.07
N SER A 337 3.19 -54.19 -27.54
CA SER A 337 4.22 -54.90 -26.78
C SER A 337 4.68 -54.08 -25.57
N PRO A 338 5.00 -54.73 -24.43
CA PRO A 338 5.52 -54.05 -23.25
C PRO A 338 6.95 -53.56 -23.49
N TYR A 339 7.31 -52.45 -22.85
CA TYR A 339 8.71 -52.05 -22.75
C TYR A 339 9.47 -53.02 -21.85
N VAL A 340 10.68 -53.37 -22.25
CA VAL A 340 11.70 -54.05 -21.44
C VAL A 340 12.92 -53.16 -21.33
N ALA A 341 13.71 -53.31 -20.26
CA ALA A 341 14.96 -52.55 -20.14
C ALA A 341 15.88 -52.89 -21.32
N TYR A 342 16.51 -51.86 -21.90
CA TYR A 342 17.50 -51.99 -22.97
C TYR A 342 18.82 -52.52 -22.43
#